data_AF-A0A550C2G3-F1
#
_entry.id   AF-A0A550C2G3-F1
#
_cell.length_a   1.000
_cell.length_b   1.000
_cell.length_c   1.000
_cell.angle_alpha   90.00
_cell.angle_beta   90.00
_cell.angle_gamma   90.00
#
_symmetry.space_group_name_H-M   'P 1'
#
loop_
_entity.id
_entity.type
_entity.pdbx_description
1 polymer ?
#
loop_
_entity_poly.entity_id
_entity_poly.type
_entity_poly.pdbx_seq_one_letter_code
_entity_poly.pdbx_strand_id
1 'polypeptide(L)'
;MEYKLVYRCLRRLSIWVADNYYSDVVVEGAENVPESGPVILASTHRNESIDVAILAVTVPHGRQVSYWAKASLFKNPVVRWVMESSGAIPVQRGAENAGNKSNDEGAASQTQADLFRASTACLMAGGTLGVFPEGFSATLPGIGELRSGAAWAAVEHDRAARLEAAARKQEGGWTSARIVPVSIVYVDAPGYQSRVFVRYGKPIETSNYYGKTVDGDALETRRIAVTQMVSELRSTLGNTGIDAPDWSTLHAAKTVLQIHWDNPNRQLSVRDWVVGMQGLVSYFASGVSAEERERRDGARFALARYYALQLHTRVDHCDLQALLPHNSSRHVHPPWHPVFSRALVPLLRLSIRTTLCLPALLVYLPAYATSAAATALLTRPDEPESYAQVAAVTGGLGLGLGFWAVWSTTRRWFGPFLERILREVAPASYRRLALISSTRLGKLAIGYVMLRTITGWHDLFARENKWMYRRTIAAGHVLLSVAFPAYQNTSPAFDTPPVIAENPYARSKVQKDLLTRAAGAKHLWKFTLISRLLIARQEAMGALEILKQDEEFIGILRKKGD
;
A
#
# COMPACT_ATOMS: atom_id res chain seq x y z
N MET A 1 -20.79 -0.77 25.73
CA MET A 1 -19.41 -1.27 25.89
C MET A 1 -18.42 -0.13 25.67
N GLU A 2 -17.68 0.24 26.70
CA GLU A 2 -16.77 1.40 26.76
C GLU A 2 -15.39 1.08 26.13
N TYR A 3 -15.38 0.59 24.89
CA TYR A 3 -14.19 0.07 24.19
C TYR A 3 -13.34 1.11 23.47
N LYS A 4 -13.32 2.34 24.00
CA LYS A 4 -12.80 3.49 23.25
C LYS A 4 -11.30 3.69 23.42
N LEU A 5 -10.70 3.27 24.54
CA LEU A 5 -9.30 3.63 24.82
C LEU A 5 -8.31 2.85 23.94
N VAL A 6 -8.45 1.53 23.85
CA VAL A 6 -7.55 0.69 23.03
C VAL A 6 -7.65 1.08 21.56
N TYR A 7 -8.87 1.22 21.03
CA TYR A 7 -9.07 1.70 19.66
C TYR A 7 -8.44 3.08 19.41
N ARG A 8 -8.61 4.05 20.33
CA ARG A 8 -7.98 5.38 20.22
C ARG A 8 -6.45 5.30 20.23
N CYS A 9 -5.87 4.45 21.07
CA CYS A 9 -4.43 4.21 21.11
C CYS A 9 -3.93 3.60 19.80
N LEU A 10 -4.61 2.57 19.30
CA LEU A 10 -4.30 1.93 18.02
C LEU A 10 -4.44 2.92 16.86
N ARG A 11 -5.53 3.69 16.81
CA ARG A 11 -5.72 4.73 15.78
C ARG A 11 -4.62 5.79 15.86
N ARG A 12 -4.19 6.19 17.07
CA ARG A 12 -3.09 7.15 17.22
C ARG A 12 -1.76 6.59 16.75
N LEU A 13 -1.51 5.30 17.00
CA LEU A 13 -0.37 4.59 16.44
C LEU A 13 -0.46 4.51 14.91
N SER A 14 -1.63 4.21 14.35
CA SER A 14 -1.85 4.18 12.91
C SER A 14 -1.63 5.56 12.26
N ILE A 15 -2.06 6.66 12.88
CA ILE A 15 -1.76 8.02 12.43
C ILE A 15 -0.25 8.22 12.41
N TRP A 16 0.45 7.80 13.48
CA TRP A 16 1.89 7.93 13.54
C TRP A 16 2.59 7.11 12.45
N VAL A 17 2.15 5.88 12.17
CA VAL A 17 2.68 5.07 11.06
C VAL A 17 2.40 5.74 9.72
N ALA A 18 1.17 6.22 9.48
CA ALA A 18 0.82 6.90 8.25
C ALA A 18 1.68 8.15 8.01
N ASP A 19 1.85 9.00 9.03
CA ASP A 19 2.64 10.24 8.98
C ASP A 19 4.14 10.02 8.76
N ASN A 20 4.71 8.92 9.30
CA ASN A 20 6.17 8.72 9.33
C ASN A 20 6.66 7.69 8.32
N TYR A 21 5.82 6.72 7.95
CA TYR A 21 6.16 5.68 6.98
C TYR A 21 5.83 6.10 5.54
N TYR A 22 4.68 6.75 5.35
CA TYR A 22 4.25 7.25 4.05
C TYR A 22 4.53 8.73 3.93
N SER A 23 4.93 9.16 2.73
CA SER A 23 5.22 10.56 2.46
C SER A 23 3.99 11.38 2.12
N ASP A 24 2.93 10.70 1.69
CA ASP A 24 1.65 11.30 1.29
C ASP A 24 0.52 10.27 1.41
N VAL A 25 -0.61 10.68 1.97
CA VAL A 25 -1.84 9.89 2.10
C VAL A 25 -2.99 10.76 1.63
N VAL A 26 -3.44 10.54 0.40
CA VAL A 26 -4.50 11.31 -0.24
C VAL A 26 -5.82 10.55 -0.11
N VAL A 27 -6.87 11.24 0.32
CA VAL A 27 -8.21 10.68 0.50
C VAL A 27 -9.20 11.39 -0.42
N GLU A 28 -9.99 10.62 -1.16
CA GLU A 28 -11.07 11.09 -2.01
C GLU A 28 -12.39 10.40 -1.68
N GLY A 29 -13.50 11.10 -1.94
CA GLY A 29 -14.84 10.57 -1.76
C GLY A 29 -15.24 10.39 -0.29
N ALA A 30 -14.54 11.03 0.64
CA ALA A 30 -14.84 10.93 2.08
C ALA A 30 -16.30 11.31 2.38
N GLU A 31 -16.87 12.24 1.62
CA GLU A 31 -18.28 12.63 1.64
C GLU A 31 -19.27 11.50 1.33
N ASN A 32 -18.82 10.42 0.67
CA ASN A 32 -19.64 9.24 0.42
C ASN A 32 -19.85 8.40 1.68
N VAL A 33 -19.04 8.57 2.73
CA VAL A 33 -19.20 7.80 3.96
C VAL A 33 -20.27 8.48 4.83
N PRO A 34 -21.37 7.78 5.18
CA PRO A 34 -22.40 8.37 6.04
C PRO A 34 -21.85 8.78 7.41
N GLU A 35 -22.26 9.97 7.89
CA GLU A 35 -21.87 10.46 9.21
C GLU A 35 -22.34 9.54 10.33
N SER A 36 -23.58 9.04 10.22
CA SER A 36 -24.25 8.17 11.19
C SER A 36 -24.94 6.97 10.51
N GLY A 37 -25.28 5.95 11.32
CA GLY A 37 -25.98 4.75 10.86
C GLY A 37 -25.05 3.60 10.47
N PRO A 38 -25.61 2.43 10.13
CA PRO A 38 -24.89 1.20 9.81
C PRO A 38 -24.11 1.31 8.50
N VAL A 39 -22.77 1.15 8.58
CA VAL A 39 -21.89 1.24 7.41
C VAL A 39 -20.98 0.01 7.33
N ILE A 40 -20.85 -0.56 6.14
CA ILE A 40 -19.89 -1.63 5.82
C ILE A 40 -18.86 -1.04 4.86
N LEU A 41 -17.61 -0.83 5.32
CA LEU A 41 -16.49 -0.45 4.47
C LEU A 41 -15.93 -1.72 3.82
N ALA A 42 -16.16 -1.88 2.52
CA ALA A 42 -15.69 -3.02 1.75
C ALA A 42 -14.42 -2.62 0.96
N SER A 43 -13.25 -2.98 1.49
CA SER A 43 -11.96 -2.46 1.00
C SER A 43 -11.07 -3.48 0.31
N THR A 44 -10.28 -3.03 -0.67
CA THR A 44 -9.20 -3.83 -1.28
C THR A 44 -8.12 -4.18 -0.26
N HIS A 45 -7.52 -5.37 -0.35
CA HIS A 45 -6.54 -5.84 0.64
C HIS A 45 -5.20 -6.19 0.00
N ARG A 46 -4.27 -5.23 0.01
CA ARG A 46 -2.98 -5.29 -0.70
C ARG A 46 -1.77 -5.35 0.23
N ASN A 47 -1.90 -4.85 1.46
CA ASN A 47 -0.78 -4.59 2.35
C ASN A 47 -1.09 -5.02 3.81
N GLU A 48 -1.81 -6.13 3.95
CA GLU A 48 -2.13 -6.76 5.24
C GLU A 48 -2.60 -5.77 6.31
N SER A 49 -1.95 -5.73 7.48
CA SER A 49 -2.34 -4.86 8.59
C SER A 49 -2.20 -3.37 8.30
N ILE A 50 -1.41 -2.98 7.29
CA ILE A 50 -1.30 -1.59 6.90
C ILE A 50 -2.60 -1.09 6.27
N ASP A 51 -3.34 -1.94 5.55
CA ASP A 51 -4.67 -1.55 5.02
C ASP A 51 -5.65 -1.24 6.16
N VAL A 52 -5.60 -2.02 7.24
CA VAL A 52 -6.38 -1.77 8.46
C VAL A 52 -5.99 -0.44 9.10
N ALA A 53 -4.68 -0.19 9.22
CA ALA A 53 -4.17 1.06 9.78
C ALA A 53 -4.58 2.28 8.94
N ILE A 54 -4.40 2.22 7.62
CA ILE A 54 -4.77 3.27 6.69
C ILE A 54 -6.28 3.52 6.76
N LEU A 55 -7.12 2.48 6.66
CA LEU A 55 -8.57 2.65 6.69
C LEU A 55 -9.07 3.25 8.02
N ALA A 56 -8.46 2.87 9.15
CA ALA A 56 -8.79 3.43 10.46
C ALA A 56 -8.38 4.92 10.59
N VAL A 57 -7.35 5.35 9.87
CA VAL A 57 -6.89 6.74 9.84
C VAL A 57 -7.76 7.57 8.91
N THR A 58 -8.05 7.06 7.71
CA THR A 58 -8.71 7.83 6.63
C THR A 58 -10.22 7.84 6.72
N VAL A 59 -10.84 6.95 7.52
CA VAL A 59 -12.31 6.96 7.70
C VAL A 59 -12.75 8.32 8.29
N PRO A 60 -13.72 9.01 7.65
CA PRO A 60 -14.16 10.32 8.07
C PRO A 60 -15.07 10.25 9.31
N HIS A 61 -15.46 11.42 9.82
CA HIS A 61 -16.37 11.62 10.96
C HIS A 61 -15.93 10.96 12.28
N GLY A 62 -14.67 10.51 12.37
CA GLY A 62 -14.16 9.84 13.57
C GLY A 62 -14.82 8.49 13.87
N ARG A 63 -15.39 7.84 12.84
CA ARG A 63 -16.06 6.55 12.99
C ARG A 63 -15.08 5.46 13.43
N GLN A 64 -15.47 4.65 14.40
CA GLN A 64 -14.74 3.45 14.78
C GLN A 64 -15.07 2.33 13.79
N VAL A 65 -14.03 1.62 13.33
CA VAL A 65 -14.14 0.50 12.40
C VAL A 65 -13.85 -0.81 13.12
N SER A 66 -14.84 -1.70 13.14
CA SER A 66 -14.75 -3.07 13.64
C SER A 66 -14.37 -3.99 12.48
N TYR A 67 -13.19 -4.61 12.52
CA TYR A 67 -12.69 -5.42 11.40
C TYR A 67 -12.98 -6.90 11.58
N TRP A 68 -13.23 -7.59 10.48
CA TRP A 68 -13.11 -9.05 10.46
C TRP A 68 -11.63 -9.45 10.52
N ALA A 69 -11.23 -10.12 11.61
CA ALA A 69 -9.86 -10.50 11.89
C ALA A 69 -9.70 -12.03 11.98
N LYS A 70 -8.56 -12.55 11.50
CA LYS A 70 -8.29 -13.99 11.47
C LYS A 70 -8.41 -14.59 12.87
N ALA A 71 -9.22 -15.65 13.04
CA ALA A 71 -9.48 -16.28 14.33
C ALA A 71 -8.21 -16.75 15.05
N SER A 72 -7.16 -17.13 14.32
CA SER A 72 -5.86 -17.52 14.91
C SER A 72 -5.20 -16.41 15.74
N LEU A 73 -5.50 -15.13 15.46
CA LEU A 73 -4.99 -13.99 16.24
C LEU A 73 -5.56 -13.94 17.66
N PHE A 74 -6.74 -14.52 17.88
CA PHE A 74 -7.43 -14.54 19.18
C PHE A 74 -6.94 -15.68 20.09
N LYS A 75 -6.01 -16.54 19.63
CA LYS A 75 -5.46 -17.64 20.44
C LYS A 75 -4.53 -17.14 21.56
N ASN A 76 -3.79 -16.05 21.32
CA ASN A 76 -2.92 -15.46 22.33
C ASN A 76 -3.75 -14.52 23.23
N PRO A 77 -3.71 -14.66 24.57
CA PRO A 77 -4.58 -13.90 25.47
C PRO A 77 -4.35 -12.38 25.43
N VAL A 78 -3.11 -11.94 25.20
CA VAL A 78 -2.78 -10.51 25.10
C VAL A 78 -3.29 -9.95 23.78
N VAL A 79 -3.03 -10.65 22.67
CA VAL A 79 -3.52 -10.22 21.34
C VAL A 79 -5.05 -10.25 21.30
N ARG A 80 -5.66 -11.28 21.87
CA ARG A 80 -7.12 -11.41 22.02
C ARG A 80 -7.69 -10.20 22.74
N TRP A 81 -7.13 -9.84 23.91
CA TRP A 81 -7.59 -8.68 24.66
C TRP A 81 -7.52 -7.39 23.83
N VAL A 82 -6.43 -7.19 23.06
CA VAL A 82 -6.30 -6.02 22.17
C VAL A 82 -7.35 -6.07 21.05
N MET A 83 -7.53 -7.21 20.39
CA MET A 83 -8.48 -7.39 19.29
C MET A 83 -9.92 -7.16 19.74
N GLU A 84 -10.35 -7.82 20.82
CA GLU A 84 -11.69 -7.64 21.40
C GLU A 84 -11.90 -6.20 21.87
N SER A 85 -10.90 -5.60 22.55
CA SER A 85 -10.97 -4.20 22.99
C SER A 85 -10.97 -3.18 21.85
N SER A 86 -10.52 -3.56 20.66
CA SER A 86 -10.57 -2.72 19.45
C SER A 86 -11.90 -2.84 18.69
N GLY A 87 -12.73 -3.84 19.03
CA GLY A 87 -13.96 -4.16 18.31
C GLY A 87 -13.76 -5.14 17.13
N ALA A 88 -12.61 -5.81 17.04
CA ALA A 88 -12.38 -6.80 15.98
C ALA A 88 -13.26 -8.04 16.18
N ILE A 89 -13.78 -8.58 15.07
CA ILE A 89 -14.68 -9.73 15.04
C ILE A 89 -13.91 -10.93 14.46
N PRO A 90 -13.81 -12.07 15.17
CA PRO A 90 -13.08 -13.23 14.68
C PRO A 90 -13.76 -13.89 13.48
N VAL A 91 -12.99 -14.18 12.44
CA VAL A 91 -13.43 -14.95 11.25
C VAL A 91 -12.49 -16.14 11.02
N GLN A 92 -13.08 -17.33 10.82
CA GLN A 92 -12.35 -18.52 10.37
C GLN A 92 -12.35 -18.57 8.83
N ARG A 93 -11.18 -18.75 8.21
CA ARG A 93 -11.09 -18.94 6.75
C ARG A 93 -11.16 -20.44 6.43
N GLY A 94 -11.91 -20.82 5.38
CA GLY A 94 -12.25 -22.22 5.09
C GLY A 94 -11.08 -23.20 4.90
N ALA A 95 -9.84 -22.76 4.67
CA ALA A 95 -8.68 -23.66 4.59
C ALA A 95 -8.07 -24.01 5.96
N GLU A 96 -8.45 -23.33 7.05
CA GLU A 96 -8.12 -23.74 8.42
C GLU A 96 -8.81 -25.08 8.77
N ASN A 97 -9.90 -25.41 8.07
CA ASN A 97 -10.61 -26.70 8.12
C ASN A 97 -9.99 -27.78 7.20
N ALA A 98 -9.05 -27.44 6.31
CA ALA A 98 -8.41 -28.44 5.45
C ALA A 98 -7.26 -29.19 6.17
N GLY A 99 -6.61 -28.53 7.14
CA GLY A 99 -5.60 -29.14 8.01
C GLY A 99 -6.19 -29.83 9.26
N ASN A 100 -7.34 -29.35 9.74
CA ASN A 100 -8.14 -30.00 10.78
C ASN A 100 -9.38 -30.61 10.14
N LYS A 101 -9.27 -31.87 9.68
CA LYS A 101 -10.44 -32.73 9.42
C LYS A 101 -11.11 -33.11 10.75
N SER A 102 -11.63 -32.15 11.49
CA SER A 102 -12.70 -32.43 12.44
C SER A 102 -14.00 -32.47 11.64
N ASN A 103 -14.67 -33.62 11.63
CA ASN A 103 -15.97 -33.86 10.96
C ASN A 103 -17.14 -33.06 11.58
N ASP A 104 -16.88 -31.94 12.24
CA ASP A 104 -17.90 -31.09 12.85
C ASP A 104 -18.35 -30.01 11.88
N GLU A 105 -19.19 -30.40 10.92
CA GLU A 105 -19.95 -29.47 10.07
C GLU A 105 -20.76 -28.47 10.92
N GLY A 106 -21.18 -28.88 12.13
CA GLY A 106 -21.84 -28.03 13.12
C GLY A 106 -20.97 -26.89 13.67
N ALA A 107 -19.67 -27.11 13.90
CA ALA A 107 -18.78 -26.09 14.47
C ALA A 107 -18.41 -24.99 13.45
N ALA A 108 -18.24 -25.37 12.17
CA ALA A 108 -18.00 -24.41 11.09
C ALA A 108 -19.24 -23.53 10.83
N SER A 109 -20.43 -24.13 10.87
CA SER A 109 -21.72 -23.42 10.76
C SER A 109 -21.96 -22.47 11.94
N GLN A 110 -21.68 -22.93 13.17
CA GLN A 110 -21.81 -22.12 14.38
C GLN A 110 -20.87 -20.91 14.37
N THR A 111 -19.62 -21.09 13.94
CA THR A 111 -18.65 -19.98 13.85
C THR A 111 -19.11 -18.93 12.84
N GLN A 112 -19.66 -19.35 11.70
CA GLN A 112 -20.19 -18.42 10.70
C GLN A 112 -21.42 -17.67 11.24
N ALA A 113 -22.31 -18.33 11.97
CA ALA A 113 -23.43 -17.70 12.65
C ALA A 113 -22.97 -16.69 13.70
N ASP A 114 -21.92 -16.99 14.46
CA ASP A 114 -21.32 -16.09 15.45
C ASP A 114 -20.74 -14.81 14.80
N LEU A 115 -20.03 -14.97 13.68
CA LEU A 115 -19.50 -13.86 12.89
C LEU A 115 -20.62 -12.90 12.44
N PHE A 116 -21.69 -13.43 11.85
CA PHE A 116 -22.80 -12.61 11.38
C PHE A 116 -23.58 -12.01 12.53
N ARG A 117 -23.80 -12.73 13.62
CA ARG A 117 -24.44 -12.17 14.83
C ARG A 117 -23.66 -10.98 15.38
N ALA A 118 -22.34 -11.10 15.53
CA ALA A 118 -21.49 -10.01 16.00
C ALA A 118 -21.46 -8.83 15.02
N SER A 119 -21.43 -9.12 13.71
CA SER A 119 -21.47 -8.10 12.66
C SER A 119 -22.80 -7.34 12.67
N THR A 120 -23.93 -8.04 12.78
CA THR A 120 -25.26 -7.46 12.93
C THR A 120 -25.34 -6.61 14.20
N ALA A 121 -24.86 -7.10 15.34
CA ALA A 121 -24.86 -6.31 16.58
C ALA A 121 -24.05 -5.00 16.44
N CYS A 122 -22.89 -5.04 15.76
CA CYS A 122 -22.10 -3.84 15.46
C CYS A 122 -22.88 -2.85 14.59
N LEU A 123 -23.55 -3.33 13.54
CA LEU A 123 -24.29 -2.49 12.59
C LEU A 123 -25.58 -1.92 13.23
N MET A 124 -26.32 -2.73 13.99
CA MET A 124 -27.51 -2.29 14.75
C MET A 124 -27.21 -1.18 15.75
N ALA A 125 -25.98 -1.12 16.28
CA ALA A 125 -25.50 -0.03 17.12
C ALA A 125 -25.12 1.25 16.31
N GLY A 126 -25.39 1.29 15.01
CA GLY A 126 -24.97 2.36 14.11
C GLY A 126 -23.46 2.39 13.82
N GLY A 127 -22.76 1.27 14.09
CA GLY A 127 -21.32 1.15 13.96
C GLY A 127 -20.83 1.00 12.52
N THR A 128 -19.50 0.82 12.37
CA THR A 128 -18.86 0.60 11.08
C THR A 128 -18.17 -0.74 11.05
N LEU A 129 -18.50 -1.57 10.06
CA LEU A 129 -17.87 -2.86 9.83
C LEU A 129 -16.83 -2.74 8.72
N GLY A 130 -15.57 -3.07 8.99
CA GLY A 130 -14.50 -3.14 8.00
C GLY A 130 -14.35 -4.56 7.46
N VAL A 131 -14.60 -4.75 6.17
CA VAL A 131 -14.51 -6.06 5.49
C VAL A 131 -13.59 -5.96 4.29
N PHE A 132 -12.73 -6.97 4.13
CA PHE A 132 -11.89 -7.14 2.95
C PHE A 132 -12.48 -8.25 2.08
N PRO A 133 -13.35 -7.94 1.10
CA PRO A 133 -14.10 -8.94 0.34
C PRO A 133 -13.23 -9.89 -0.49
N GLU A 134 -11.95 -9.60 -0.76
CA GLU A 134 -11.02 -10.56 -1.40
C GLU A 134 -10.77 -11.81 -0.51
N GLY A 135 -10.90 -11.67 0.82
CA GLY A 135 -10.74 -12.76 1.79
C GLY A 135 -9.29 -13.19 2.06
N PHE A 136 -8.31 -12.56 1.40
CA PHE A 136 -6.88 -12.69 1.65
C PHE A 136 -6.18 -11.36 1.31
N SER A 137 -4.95 -11.18 1.79
CA SER A 137 -4.08 -10.08 1.37
C SER A 137 -3.09 -10.65 0.36
N ALA A 138 -3.00 -10.03 -0.81
CA ALA A 138 -1.98 -10.35 -1.80
C ALA A 138 -1.75 -9.18 -2.74
N THR A 139 -0.52 -9.09 -3.25
CA THR A 139 -0.21 -8.17 -4.34
C THR A 139 -0.71 -8.77 -5.66
N LEU A 140 -1.86 -8.30 -6.16
CA LEU A 140 -2.42 -8.70 -7.46
C LEU A 140 -2.42 -7.53 -8.46
N PRO A 141 -2.44 -7.78 -9.78
CA PRO A 141 -2.43 -6.71 -10.78
C PRO A 141 -3.73 -5.90 -10.84
N GLY A 142 -4.85 -6.54 -10.48
CA GLY A 142 -6.19 -5.94 -10.46
C GLY A 142 -7.04 -6.55 -9.35
N ILE A 143 -8.29 -6.11 -9.24
CA ILE A 143 -9.20 -6.51 -8.16
C ILE A 143 -9.59 -7.99 -8.35
N GLY A 144 -9.32 -8.80 -7.33
CA GLY A 144 -9.62 -10.24 -7.35
C GLY A 144 -11.12 -10.56 -7.29
N GLU A 145 -11.43 -11.85 -7.25
CA GLU A 145 -12.79 -12.33 -6.98
C GLU A 145 -13.22 -11.93 -5.57
N LEU A 146 -14.43 -11.38 -5.46
CA LEU A 146 -14.98 -10.93 -4.19
C LEU A 146 -15.85 -12.01 -3.54
N ARG A 147 -15.59 -12.29 -2.27
CA ARG A 147 -16.43 -13.10 -1.40
C ARG A 147 -17.70 -12.32 -1.05
N SER A 148 -18.80 -13.05 -0.87
CA SER A 148 -20.12 -12.50 -0.56
C SER A 148 -20.32 -12.07 0.90
N GLY A 149 -19.31 -12.22 1.76
CA GLY A 149 -19.45 -11.98 3.21
C GLY A 149 -19.91 -10.56 3.57
N ALA A 150 -19.36 -9.53 2.91
CA ALA A 150 -19.77 -8.14 3.13
C ALA A 150 -21.25 -7.92 2.79
N ALA A 151 -21.70 -8.47 1.65
CA ALA A 151 -23.09 -8.41 1.23
C ALA A 151 -24.01 -9.17 2.20
N TRP A 152 -23.63 -10.39 2.61
CA TRP A 152 -24.38 -11.17 3.61
C TRP A 152 -24.51 -10.45 4.96
N ALA A 153 -23.45 -9.78 5.44
CA ALA A 153 -23.53 -9.00 6.67
C ALA A 153 -24.56 -7.86 6.56
N ALA A 154 -24.67 -7.25 5.38
CA ALA A 154 -25.68 -6.23 5.08
C ALA A 154 -27.11 -6.82 5.06
N VAL A 155 -27.29 -7.98 4.41
CA VAL A 155 -28.57 -8.71 4.39
C VAL A 155 -29.05 -9.05 5.81
N GLU A 156 -28.17 -9.65 6.61
CA GLU A 156 -28.51 -10.14 7.95
C GLU A 156 -28.81 -8.98 8.91
N HIS A 157 -28.10 -7.86 8.75
CA HIS A 157 -28.43 -6.63 9.45
C HIS A 157 -29.81 -6.11 9.07
N ASP A 158 -30.10 -5.94 7.78
CA ASP A 158 -31.38 -5.38 7.33
C ASP A 158 -32.57 -6.24 7.74
N ARG A 159 -32.40 -7.57 7.67
CA ARG A 159 -33.38 -8.53 8.20
C ARG A 159 -33.62 -8.32 9.69
N ALA A 160 -32.56 -8.28 10.50
CA ALA A 160 -32.67 -8.07 11.94
C ALA A 160 -33.34 -6.73 12.29
N ALA A 161 -32.97 -5.65 11.59
CA ALA A 161 -33.53 -4.32 11.80
C ALA A 161 -35.03 -4.27 11.47
N ARG A 162 -35.47 -4.94 10.40
CA ARG A 162 -36.90 -5.07 10.05
C ARG A 162 -37.68 -5.88 11.06
N LEU A 163 -37.13 -6.99 11.53
CA LEU A 163 -37.77 -7.83 12.56
C LEU A 163 -37.94 -7.05 13.88
N GLU A 164 -36.92 -6.28 14.28
CA GLU A 164 -36.99 -5.44 15.47
C GLU A 164 -38.01 -4.29 15.31
N ALA A 165 -38.04 -3.63 14.15
CA ALA A 165 -39.02 -2.58 13.86
C ALA A 165 -40.46 -3.12 13.87
N ALA A 166 -40.69 -4.29 13.25
CA ALA A 166 -41.97 -4.98 13.25
C ALA A 166 -42.42 -5.37 14.67
N ALA A 167 -41.50 -5.92 15.48
CA ALA A 167 -41.77 -6.26 16.87
C ALA A 167 -42.13 -5.03 17.72
N ARG A 168 -41.53 -3.87 17.42
CA ARG A 168 -41.81 -2.58 18.08
C ARG A 168 -43.04 -1.86 17.52
N LYS A 169 -43.73 -2.42 16.52
CA LYS A 169 -44.84 -1.78 15.78
C LYS A 169 -44.47 -0.39 15.23
N GLN A 170 -43.20 -0.20 14.87
CA GLN A 170 -42.71 1.03 14.24
C GLN A 170 -42.77 0.86 12.72
N GLU A 171 -43.78 1.44 12.08
CA GLU A 171 -43.83 1.51 10.61
C GLU A 171 -42.71 2.44 10.10
N GLY A 172 -41.83 1.91 9.24
CA GLY A 172 -40.79 2.68 8.55
C GLY A 172 -39.59 3.13 9.40
N GLY A 173 -39.43 2.63 10.64
CA GLY A 173 -38.44 3.10 11.61
C GLY A 173 -37.05 2.41 11.60
N TRP A 174 -36.65 1.71 10.53
CA TRP A 174 -35.33 1.06 10.47
C TRP A 174 -34.38 1.77 9.51
N THR A 175 -33.09 1.70 9.82
CA THR A 175 -32.03 2.20 8.92
C THR A 175 -31.38 1.00 8.25
N SER A 176 -31.40 0.94 6.92
CA SER A 176 -30.68 -0.09 6.15
C SER A 176 -29.17 0.16 6.20
N ALA A 177 -28.38 -0.91 6.13
CA ALA A 177 -26.94 -0.82 5.99
C ALA A 177 -26.54 -0.17 4.66
N ARG A 178 -25.38 0.47 4.62
CA ARG A 178 -24.76 0.91 3.36
C ARG A 178 -23.41 0.26 3.20
N ILE A 179 -23.17 -0.31 2.02
CA ILE A 179 -21.84 -0.84 1.68
C ILE A 179 -21.09 0.27 0.94
N VAL A 180 -20.00 0.76 1.52
CA VAL A 180 -19.11 1.75 0.89
C VAL A 180 -17.89 1.02 0.33
N PRO A 181 -17.72 0.96 -1.00
CA PRO A 181 -16.52 0.41 -1.62
C PRO A 181 -15.32 1.30 -1.30
N VAL A 182 -14.18 0.73 -0.90
CA VAL A 182 -12.97 1.50 -0.59
C VAL A 182 -11.75 0.95 -1.32
N SER A 183 -11.24 1.71 -2.28
CA SER A 183 -10.03 1.37 -3.01
C SER A 183 -8.82 1.98 -2.31
N ILE A 184 -7.88 1.13 -1.88
CA ILE A 184 -6.58 1.54 -1.34
C ILE A 184 -5.50 1.20 -2.37
N VAL A 185 -4.84 2.23 -2.89
CA VAL A 185 -3.80 2.09 -3.91
C VAL A 185 -2.48 2.58 -3.34
N TYR A 186 -1.49 1.69 -3.34
CA TYR A 186 -0.11 2.01 -3.01
C TYR A 186 0.69 2.21 -4.30
N VAL A 187 1.40 3.34 -4.39
CA VAL A 187 2.35 3.55 -5.50
C VAL A 187 3.48 2.51 -5.46
N ASP A 188 3.97 2.24 -4.24
CA ASP A 188 4.95 1.20 -3.91
C ASP A 188 4.64 0.65 -2.50
N ALA A 189 4.05 -0.55 -2.39
CA ALA A 189 3.57 -1.10 -1.11
C ALA A 189 4.68 -1.31 -0.05
N PRO A 190 5.81 -1.96 -0.35
CA PRO A 190 6.91 -2.15 0.60
C PRO A 190 7.78 -0.91 0.81
N GLY A 191 7.62 0.13 -0.01
CA GLY A 191 8.51 1.29 -0.02
C GLY A 191 8.32 2.23 1.17
N TYR A 192 9.34 2.40 2.01
CA TYR A 192 9.41 3.53 2.92
C TYR A 192 9.37 4.86 2.14
N GLN A 193 8.57 5.82 2.64
CA GLN A 193 8.23 7.09 1.99
C GLN A 193 7.54 6.91 0.62
N SER A 194 6.79 5.82 0.47
CA SER A 194 5.83 5.67 -0.61
C SER A 194 4.60 6.56 -0.39
N ARG A 195 3.66 6.51 -1.31
CA ARG A 195 2.44 7.30 -1.32
C ARG A 195 1.22 6.38 -1.39
N VAL A 196 0.17 6.78 -0.68
CA VAL A 196 -1.08 6.02 -0.56
C VAL A 196 -2.23 6.88 -1.06
N PHE A 197 -3.11 6.26 -1.83
CA PHE A 197 -4.35 6.85 -2.29
C PHE A 197 -5.51 6.02 -1.76
N VAL A 198 -6.46 6.67 -1.09
CA VAL A 198 -7.68 6.03 -0.59
C VAL A 198 -8.87 6.71 -1.24
N ARG A 199 -9.70 5.93 -1.94
CA ARG A 199 -10.93 6.43 -2.54
C ARG A 199 -12.13 5.68 -1.99
N TYR A 200 -13.05 6.42 -1.38
CA TYR A 200 -14.36 5.95 -0.97
C TYR A 200 -15.33 6.12 -2.14
N GLY A 201 -15.81 5.00 -2.68
CA GLY A 201 -16.78 4.96 -3.77
C GLY A 201 -18.19 5.33 -3.31
N LYS A 202 -19.10 5.49 -4.27
CA LYS A 202 -20.52 5.75 -3.97
C LYS A 202 -21.10 4.59 -3.14
N PRO A 203 -21.91 4.87 -2.10
CA PRO A 203 -22.49 3.83 -1.27
C PRO A 203 -23.50 3.00 -2.05
N ILE A 204 -23.42 1.68 -1.87
CA ILE A 204 -24.43 0.72 -2.32
C ILE A 204 -25.52 0.70 -1.24
N GLU A 205 -26.68 1.24 -1.60
CA GLU A 205 -27.88 1.29 -0.75
C GLU A 205 -28.53 -0.10 -0.72
N THR A 206 -28.41 -0.82 0.39
CA THR A 206 -28.90 -2.21 0.49
C THR A 206 -30.42 -2.27 0.36
N SER A 207 -31.13 -1.20 0.74
CA SER A 207 -32.57 -1.06 0.59
C SER A 207 -33.07 -1.21 -0.84
N ASN A 208 -32.22 -0.96 -1.85
CA ASN A 208 -32.57 -1.10 -3.26
C ASN A 208 -32.67 -2.57 -3.70
N TYR A 209 -32.14 -3.51 -2.91
CA TYR A 209 -32.03 -4.92 -3.25
C TYR A 209 -33.08 -5.82 -2.59
N TYR A 210 -33.90 -5.28 -1.69
CA TYR A 210 -34.96 -6.02 -1.01
C TYR A 210 -36.30 -5.30 -1.15
N GLY A 211 -37.39 -6.07 -1.18
CA GLY A 211 -38.74 -5.52 -1.05
C GLY A 211 -38.96 -4.81 0.30
N LYS A 212 -40.01 -3.98 0.41
CA LYS A 212 -40.37 -3.24 1.63
C LYS A 212 -41.00 -4.12 2.74
N THR A 213 -41.37 -5.36 2.45
CA THR A 213 -42.05 -6.27 3.37
C THR A 213 -41.15 -7.42 3.84
N VAL A 214 -41.48 -8.00 4.99
CA VAL A 214 -40.76 -9.14 5.60
C VAL A 214 -41.07 -10.46 4.85
N ASP A 215 -42.20 -10.54 4.15
CA ASP A 215 -42.65 -11.76 3.46
C ASP A 215 -41.85 -12.12 2.19
N GLY A 216 -40.97 -11.22 1.71
CA GLY A 216 -40.06 -11.44 0.58
C GLY A 216 -38.73 -12.11 0.95
N ASP A 217 -38.53 -12.48 2.22
CA ASP A 217 -37.24 -12.88 2.80
C ASP A 217 -36.85 -14.36 2.56
N ALA A 218 -37.37 -14.94 1.47
CA ALA A 218 -36.96 -16.25 1.00
C ALA A 218 -35.44 -16.25 0.79
N LEU A 219 -34.77 -17.36 1.17
CA LEU A 219 -33.32 -17.50 1.04
C LEU A 219 -32.84 -17.22 -0.39
N GLU A 220 -33.66 -17.57 -1.39
CA GLU A 220 -33.36 -17.33 -2.79
C GLU A 220 -33.33 -15.83 -3.16
N THR A 221 -34.32 -15.06 -2.72
CA THR A 221 -34.33 -13.60 -2.89
C THR A 221 -33.08 -12.96 -2.28
N ARG A 222 -32.68 -13.41 -1.08
CA ARG A 222 -31.46 -12.93 -0.42
C ARG A 222 -30.19 -13.26 -1.20
N ARG A 223 -30.11 -14.46 -1.80
CA ARG A 223 -28.97 -14.85 -2.65
C ARG A 223 -28.87 -14.00 -3.91
N ILE A 224 -30.01 -13.67 -4.53
CA ILE A 224 -30.06 -12.79 -5.70
C ILE A 224 -29.55 -11.38 -5.31
N ALA A 225 -30.09 -10.81 -4.23
CA ALA A 225 -29.65 -9.52 -3.71
C ALA A 225 -28.15 -9.48 -3.41
N VAL A 226 -27.63 -10.52 -2.75
CA VAL A 226 -26.19 -10.69 -2.47
C VAL A 226 -25.38 -10.69 -3.75
N THR A 227 -25.80 -11.46 -4.75
CA THR A 227 -25.08 -11.57 -6.03
C THR A 227 -25.03 -10.23 -6.75
N GLN A 228 -26.14 -9.50 -6.77
CA GLN A 228 -26.20 -8.17 -7.39
C GLN A 228 -25.33 -7.14 -6.65
N MET A 229 -25.38 -7.11 -5.31
CA MET A 229 -24.53 -6.23 -4.50
C MET A 229 -23.03 -6.53 -4.68
N VAL A 230 -22.65 -7.82 -4.75
CA VAL A 230 -21.25 -8.22 -5.00
C VAL A 230 -20.80 -7.77 -6.41
N SER A 231 -21.69 -7.89 -7.40
CA SER A 231 -21.43 -7.42 -8.76
C SER A 231 -21.22 -5.90 -8.82
N GLU A 232 -22.11 -5.13 -8.19
CA GLU A 232 -21.98 -3.66 -8.09
C GLU A 232 -20.71 -3.26 -7.33
N LEU A 233 -20.40 -3.96 -6.23
CA LEU A 233 -19.18 -3.74 -5.45
C LEU A 233 -17.92 -4.00 -6.30
N ARG A 234 -17.85 -5.10 -7.05
CA ARG A 234 -16.70 -5.43 -7.90
C ARG A 234 -16.52 -4.41 -9.03
N SER A 235 -17.62 -3.97 -9.63
CA SER A 235 -17.62 -2.92 -10.64
C SER A 235 -17.11 -1.59 -10.06
N THR A 236 -17.63 -1.19 -8.89
CA THR A 236 -17.23 0.07 -8.24
C THR A 236 -15.77 0.06 -7.80
N LEU A 237 -15.27 -1.04 -7.23
CA LEU A 237 -13.85 -1.18 -6.90
C LEU A 237 -12.95 -1.12 -8.15
N GLY A 238 -13.38 -1.74 -9.26
CA GLY A 238 -12.66 -1.68 -10.54
C GLY A 238 -12.54 -0.26 -11.12
N ASN A 239 -13.57 0.57 -10.92
CA ASN A 239 -13.59 1.95 -11.42
C ASN A 239 -12.91 2.95 -10.48
N THR A 240 -12.80 2.64 -9.19
CA THR A 240 -12.24 3.55 -8.18
C THR A 240 -10.77 3.31 -7.89
N GLY A 241 -10.26 2.09 -8.12
CA GLY A 241 -8.87 1.69 -7.91
C GLY A 241 -8.10 1.44 -9.22
N ILE A 242 -7.11 0.54 -9.13
CA ILE A 242 -6.37 0.02 -10.30
C ILE A 242 -6.81 -1.43 -10.52
N ASP A 243 -7.31 -1.73 -11.72
CA ASP A 243 -7.86 -3.03 -12.07
C ASP A 243 -7.26 -3.59 -13.38
N ALA A 244 -5.99 -4.01 -13.32
CA ALA A 244 -5.35 -4.60 -14.48
C ALA A 244 -5.69 -6.09 -14.62
N PRO A 245 -6.04 -6.57 -15.84
CA PRO A 245 -6.40 -7.97 -16.08
C PRO A 245 -5.22 -8.92 -15.85
N ASP A 246 -4.00 -8.43 -16.03
CA ASP A 246 -2.77 -9.20 -15.91
C ASP A 246 -1.57 -8.31 -15.56
N TRP A 247 -0.47 -8.95 -15.16
CA TRP A 247 0.77 -8.26 -14.79
C TRP A 247 1.44 -7.51 -15.94
N SER A 248 1.36 -8.02 -17.17
CA SER A 248 1.97 -7.35 -18.33
C SER A 248 1.27 -6.01 -18.60
N THR A 249 -0.06 -5.98 -18.48
CA THR A 249 -0.85 -4.75 -18.58
C THR A 249 -0.47 -3.74 -17.49
N LEU A 250 -0.40 -4.18 -16.23
CA LEU A 250 0.01 -3.30 -15.12
C LEU A 250 1.42 -2.72 -15.31
N HIS A 251 2.38 -3.57 -15.70
CA HIS A 251 3.77 -3.18 -15.89
C HIS A 251 3.99 -2.30 -17.11
N ALA A 252 3.24 -2.54 -18.19
CA ALA A 252 3.24 -1.67 -19.35
C ALA A 252 2.76 -0.26 -18.97
N ALA A 253 1.62 -0.15 -18.30
CA ALA A 253 1.10 1.13 -17.80
C ALA A 253 2.10 1.86 -16.90
N LYS A 254 2.71 1.16 -15.92
CA LYS A 254 3.77 1.73 -15.07
C LYS A 254 4.96 2.25 -15.89
N THR A 255 5.39 1.50 -16.89
CA THR A 255 6.53 1.86 -17.74
C THR A 255 6.22 3.09 -18.58
N VAL A 256 5.01 3.21 -19.12
CA VAL A 256 4.58 4.42 -19.84
C VAL A 256 4.64 5.63 -18.92
N LEU A 257 4.10 5.55 -17.70
CA LEU A 257 4.20 6.66 -16.75
C LEU A 257 5.66 7.00 -16.41
N GLN A 258 6.52 5.99 -16.24
CA GLN A 258 7.94 6.19 -15.95
C GLN A 258 8.67 6.89 -17.08
N ILE A 259 8.39 6.53 -18.34
CA ILE A 259 9.03 7.14 -19.51
C ILE A 259 8.49 8.55 -19.74
N HIS A 260 7.17 8.74 -19.66
CA HIS A 260 6.55 10.03 -20.01
C HIS A 260 6.93 11.15 -19.02
N TRP A 261 6.99 10.83 -17.71
CA TRP A 261 7.32 11.81 -16.68
C TRP A 261 8.75 11.68 -16.15
N ASP A 262 9.60 10.82 -16.69
CA ASP A 262 10.94 10.43 -16.17
C ASP A 262 10.94 9.90 -14.73
N ASN A 263 10.38 10.63 -13.77
CA ASN A 263 10.12 10.24 -12.39
C ASN A 263 8.68 10.65 -11.99
N PRO A 264 7.68 9.79 -12.27
CA PRO A 264 6.28 10.11 -12.01
C PRO A 264 5.99 10.33 -10.52
N ASN A 265 6.80 9.76 -9.61
CA ASN A 265 6.62 9.94 -8.18
C ASN A 265 6.95 11.35 -7.67
N ARG A 266 7.70 12.13 -8.45
CA ARG A 266 8.00 13.53 -8.14
C ARG A 266 7.16 14.52 -8.94
N GLN A 267 6.73 14.13 -10.15
CA GLN A 267 6.06 15.04 -11.08
C GLN A 267 4.54 14.99 -11.01
N LEU A 268 3.98 13.86 -10.58
CA LEU A 268 2.54 13.66 -10.49
C LEU A 268 2.07 13.72 -9.03
N SER A 269 0.91 14.32 -8.80
CA SER A 269 0.17 14.06 -7.56
C SER A 269 -0.20 12.57 -7.49
N VAL A 270 -0.50 12.06 -6.29
CA VAL A 270 -0.91 10.65 -6.15
C VAL A 270 -2.20 10.38 -6.93
N ARG A 271 -3.12 11.35 -6.94
CA ARG A 271 -4.35 11.31 -7.73
C ARG A 271 -4.06 11.15 -9.22
N ASP A 272 -3.26 12.05 -9.80
CA ASP A 272 -2.90 12.01 -11.23
C ASP A 272 -2.22 10.70 -11.59
N TRP A 273 -1.37 10.18 -10.68
CA TRP A 273 -0.73 8.89 -10.86
C TRP A 273 -1.75 7.75 -10.96
N VAL A 274 -2.75 7.70 -10.07
CA VAL A 274 -3.80 6.67 -10.10
C VAL A 274 -4.68 6.80 -11.34
N VAL A 275 -5.09 8.01 -11.71
CA VAL A 275 -5.90 8.28 -12.90
C VAL A 275 -5.15 7.89 -14.18
N GLY A 276 -3.88 8.30 -14.31
CA GLY A 276 -3.03 7.92 -15.44
C GLY A 276 -2.79 6.41 -15.50
N MET A 277 -2.52 5.77 -14.36
CA MET A 277 -2.37 4.31 -14.28
C MET A 277 -3.62 3.59 -14.77
N GLN A 278 -4.80 3.92 -14.22
CA GLN A 278 -6.03 3.23 -14.58
C GLN A 278 -6.44 3.52 -16.02
N GLY A 279 -6.25 4.75 -16.51
CA GLY A 279 -6.51 5.09 -17.91
C GLY A 279 -5.64 4.26 -18.88
N LEU A 280 -4.35 4.10 -18.58
CA LEU A 280 -3.45 3.27 -19.38
C LEU A 280 -3.78 1.78 -19.29
N VAL A 281 -4.18 1.30 -18.11
CA VAL A 281 -4.67 -0.07 -17.94
C VAL A 281 -5.90 -0.31 -18.81
N SER A 282 -6.88 0.61 -18.79
CA SER A 282 -8.07 0.53 -19.64
C SER A 282 -7.71 0.58 -21.13
N TYR A 283 -6.76 1.42 -21.54
CA TYR A 283 -6.28 1.52 -22.92
C TYR A 283 -5.66 0.22 -23.44
N PHE A 284 -4.81 -0.43 -22.63
CA PHE A 284 -4.21 -1.71 -23.02
C PHE A 284 -5.18 -2.89 -22.93
N ALA A 285 -6.20 -2.80 -22.06
CA ALA A 285 -7.24 -3.82 -21.94
C ALA A 285 -8.34 -3.66 -23.02
N SER A 286 -8.46 -2.48 -23.64
CA SER A 286 -9.45 -2.19 -24.68
C SER A 286 -8.86 -2.35 -26.08
N GLY A 287 -9.72 -2.66 -27.05
CA GLY A 287 -9.37 -2.74 -28.47
C GLY A 287 -10.57 -3.21 -29.28
N VAL A 288 -10.97 -2.45 -30.29
CA VAL A 288 -12.21 -2.70 -31.05
C VAL A 288 -11.90 -3.55 -32.28
N SER A 289 -10.79 -3.28 -32.98
CA SER A 289 -10.33 -4.09 -34.12
C SER A 289 -9.22 -5.09 -33.74
N ALA A 290 -9.04 -6.13 -34.56
CA ALA A 290 -7.96 -7.11 -34.37
C ALA A 290 -6.56 -6.47 -34.53
N GLU A 291 -6.42 -5.56 -35.49
CA GLU A 291 -5.17 -4.84 -35.77
C GLU A 291 -4.78 -3.91 -34.62
N GLU A 292 -5.73 -3.18 -34.04
CA GLU A 292 -5.49 -2.36 -32.86
C GLU A 292 -5.05 -3.19 -31.66
N ARG A 293 -5.68 -4.35 -31.45
CA ARG A 293 -5.30 -5.28 -30.38
C ARG A 293 -3.87 -5.79 -30.57
N GLU A 294 -3.51 -6.23 -31.78
CA GLU A 294 -2.16 -6.71 -32.07
C GLU A 294 -1.10 -5.62 -31.84
N ARG A 295 -1.35 -4.39 -32.33
CA ARG A 295 -0.49 -3.22 -32.10
C ARG A 295 -0.31 -2.93 -30.61
N ARG A 296 -1.43 -2.86 -29.86
CA ARG A 296 -1.42 -2.57 -28.41
C ARG A 296 -0.74 -3.69 -27.63
N ASP A 297 -0.95 -4.95 -27.99
CA ASP A 297 -0.32 -6.12 -27.36
C ASP A 297 1.19 -6.14 -27.58
N GLY A 298 1.64 -5.89 -28.81
CA GLY A 298 3.08 -5.78 -29.13
C GLY A 298 3.77 -4.72 -28.29
N ALA A 299 3.16 -3.53 -28.18
CA ALA A 299 3.68 -2.46 -27.34
C ALA A 299 3.65 -2.82 -25.84
N ARG A 300 2.55 -3.41 -25.37
CA ARG A 300 2.39 -3.88 -23.98
C ARG A 300 3.51 -4.84 -23.59
N PHE A 301 3.82 -5.84 -24.43
CA PHE A 301 4.86 -6.81 -24.12
C PHE A 301 6.27 -6.19 -24.10
N ALA A 302 6.58 -5.27 -25.02
CA ALA A 302 7.86 -4.56 -25.02
C ALA A 302 8.04 -3.72 -23.74
N LEU A 303 7.01 -2.97 -23.36
CA LEU A 303 6.99 -2.15 -22.14
C LEU A 303 7.08 -3.01 -20.88
N ALA A 304 6.33 -4.11 -20.81
CA ALA A 304 6.35 -5.03 -19.67
C ALA A 304 7.71 -5.73 -19.50
N ARG A 305 8.35 -6.14 -20.60
CA ARG A 305 9.71 -6.70 -20.59
C ARG A 305 10.72 -5.69 -20.07
N TYR A 306 10.62 -4.43 -20.50
CA TYR A 306 11.48 -3.38 -19.99
C TYR A 306 11.31 -3.18 -18.48
N TYR A 307 10.07 -3.15 -17.98
CA TYR A 307 9.80 -3.12 -16.54
C TYR A 307 10.41 -4.31 -15.78
N ALA A 308 10.25 -5.52 -16.31
CA ALA A 308 10.80 -6.73 -15.69
C ALA A 308 12.32 -6.64 -15.50
N LEU A 309 13.04 -6.20 -16.54
CA LEU A 309 14.49 -6.01 -16.47
C LEU A 309 14.89 -4.89 -15.50
N GLN A 310 14.10 -3.83 -15.34
CA GLN A 310 14.31 -2.81 -14.31
C GLN A 310 14.23 -3.42 -12.90
N LEU A 311 13.26 -4.31 -12.66
CA LEU A 311 13.12 -5.00 -11.35
C LEU A 311 14.31 -5.91 -11.04
N HIS A 312 14.77 -6.69 -12.03
CA HIS A 312 15.92 -7.61 -11.86
C HIS A 312 17.24 -6.85 -11.65
N THR A 313 17.47 -5.79 -12.42
CA THR A 313 18.69 -4.96 -12.33
C THR A 313 18.67 -3.98 -11.15
N ARG A 314 17.48 -3.67 -10.63
CA ARG A 314 17.22 -2.57 -9.66
C ARG A 314 17.61 -1.19 -10.20
N VAL A 315 17.56 -1.02 -11.52
CA VAL A 315 17.87 0.25 -12.20
C VAL A 315 16.60 0.78 -12.86
N ASP A 316 16.14 1.96 -12.43
CA ASP A 316 14.92 2.58 -12.96
C ASP A 316 15.20 3.39 -14.24
N HIS A 317 14.15 3.62 -15.03
CA HIS A 317 14.21 4.47 -16.22
C HIS A 317 14.80 5.85 -15.95
N CYS A 318 14.39 6.50 -14.86
CA CYS A 318 14.86 7.85 -14.51
C CYS A 318 16.37 7.94 -14.29
N ASP A 319 16.97 6.84 -13.81
CA ASP A 319 18.41 6.76 -13.57
C ASP A 319 19.15 6.49 -14.88
N LEU A 320 18.62 5.61 -15.73
CA LEU A 320 19.14 5.43 -17.08
C LEU A 320 19.05 6.71 -17.91
N GLN A 321 17.93 7.43 -17.87
CA GLN A 321 17.76 8.69 -18.59
C GLN A 321 18.77 9.75 -18.14
N ALA A 322 19.06 9.82 -16.84
CA ALA A 322 20.05 10.75 -16.30
C ALA A 322 21.51 10.37 -16.64
N LEU A 323 21.84 9.09 -16.67
CA LEU A 323 23.19 8.59 -16.95
C LEU A 323 23.46 8.49 -18.47
N LEU A 324 22.45 8.02 -19.20
CA LEU A 324 22.43 7.71 -20.62
C LEU A 324 21.17 8.34 -21.25
N PRO A 325 21.22 9.64 -21.58
CA PRO A 325 20.13 10.31 -22.30
C PRO A 325 19.80 9.58 -23.61
N HIS A 326 18.54 9.63 -24.04
CA HIS A 326 18.04 8.84 -25.16
C HIS A 326 18.89 8.97 -26.45
N ASN A 327 19.39 10.16 -26.77
CA ASN A 327 20.27 10.39 -27.93
C ASN A 327 21.59 9.60 -27.86
N SER A 328 22.08 9.29 -26.66
CA SER A 328 23.29 8.48 -26.43
C SER A 328 22.99 6.98 -26.25
N SER A 329 21.70 6.60 -26.21
CA SER A 329 21.23 5.26 -25.81
C SER A 329 21.11 4.27 -26.96
N ARG A 330 21.47 4.66 -28.19
CA ARG A 330 21.55 3.72 -29.33
C ARG A 330 22.66 2.67 -29.15
N HIS A 331 23.65 2.97 -28.31
CA HIS A 331 24.73 2.05 -28.02
C HIS A 331 24.32 1.04 -26.95
N VAL A 332 24.31 -0.24 -27.32
CA VAL A 332 24.18 -1.37 -26.37
C VAL A 332 25.37 -1.40 -25.38
N HIS A 333 26.51 -0.86 -25.80
CA HIS A 333 27.71 -0.66 -24.99
C HIS A 333 28.03 0.84 -24.90
N PRO A 334 27.51 1.55 -23.89
CA PRO A 334 27.76 2.98 -23.76
C PRO A 334 29.24 3.25 -23.38
N PRO A 335 29.81 4.40 -23.79
CA PRO A 335 31.14 4.79 -23.33
C PRO A 335 31.12 5.07 -21.81
N TRP A 336 32.18 4.67 -21.11
CA TRP A 336 32.27 4.81 -19.65
C TRP A 336 32.36 6.28 -19.20
N HIS A 337 33.07 7.14 -19.94
CA HIS A 337 33.37 8.51 -19.50
C HIS A 337 32.12 9.38 -19.28
N PRO A 338 31.12 9.42 -20.19
CA PRO A 338 29.88 10.17 -19.95
C PRO A 338 29.04 9.63 -18.79
N VAL A 339 29.07 8.32 -18.54
CA VAL A 339 28.37 7.72 -17.39
C VAL A 339 29.04 8.15 -16.09
N PHE A 340 30.38 8.05 -16.05
CA PHE A 340 31.18 8.43 -14.90
C PHE A 340 31.01 9.91 -14.55
N SER A 341 31.12 10.80 -15.54
CA SER A 341 31.00 12.25 -15.32
C SER A 341 29.61 12.65 -14.81
N ARG A 342 28.54 12.05 -15.34
CA ARG A 342 27.15 12.29 -14.89
C ARG A 342 26.85 11.68 -13.52
N ALA A 343 27.61 10.67 -13.10
CA ALA A 343 27.49 10.08 -11.76
C ALA A 343 28.22 10.89 -10.67
N LEU A 344 29.24 11.69 -11.04
CA LEU A 344 30.08 12.42 -10.10
C LEU A 344 29.31 13.47 -9.28
N VAL A 345 28.50 14.30 -9.92
CA VAL A 345 27.73 15.36 -9.23
C VAL A 345 26.72 14.78 -8.23
N PRO A 346 25.87 13.78 -8.58
CA PRO A 346 25.02 13.11 -7.61
C PRO A 346 25.80 12.49 -6.44
N LEU A 347 26.95 11.88 -6.70
CA LEU A 347 27.80 11.27 -5.65
C LEU A 347 28.35 12.32 -4.67
N LEU A 348 28.85 13.45 -5.18
CA LEU A 348 29.34 14.55 -4.35
C LEU A 348 28.20 15.18 -3.53
N ARG A 349 27.04 15.42 -4.16
CA ARG A 349 25.85 15.92 -3.46
C ARG A 349 25.38 14.95 -2.38
N LEU A 350 25.34 13.66 -2.66
CA LEU A 350 24.98 12.63 -1.69
C LEU A 350 25.94 12.65 -0.50
N SER A 351 27.24 12.80 -0.75
CA SER A 351 28.26 12.88 0.31
C SER A 351 28.02 14.07 1.25
N ILE A 352 27.86 15.27 0.68
CA ILE A 352 27.58 16.50 1.47
C ILE A 352 26.28 16.37 2.25
N ARG A 353 25.20 15.91 1.60
CA ARG A 353 23.88 15.78 2.22
C ARG A 353 23.85 14.71 3.31
N THR A 354 24.59 13.62 3.14
CA THR A 354 24.71 12.57 4.15
C THR A 354 25.42 13.11 5.39
N THR A 355 26.48 13.91 5.22
CA THR A 355 27.16 14.59 6.32
C THR A 355 26.24 15.56 7.06
N LEU A 356 25.47 16.38 6.33
CA LEU A 356 24.50 17.32 6.94
C LEU A 356 23.34 16.62 7.64
N CYS A 357 22.95 15.42 7.18
CA CYS A 357 21.88 14.62 7.79
C CYS A 357 22.39 13.69 8.90
N LEU A 358 23.71 13.60 9.11
CA LEU A 358 24.31 12.62 10.02
C LEU A 358 23.69 12.63 11.44
N PRO A 359 23.42 13.78 12.07
CA PRO A 359 22.79 13.80 13.39
C PRO A 359 21.40 13.17 13.40
N ALA A 360 20.55 13.49 12.42
CA ALA A 360 19.23 12.89 12.29
C ALA A 360 19.31 11.41 11.91
N LEU A 361 20.23 11.04 11.02
CA LEU A 361 20.48 9.66 10.61
C LEU A 361 20.91 8.78 11.80
N LEU A 362 21.72 9.29 12.73
CA LEU A 362 22.11 8.56 13.95
C LEU A 362 20.89 8.23 14.83
N VAL A 363 19.88 9.10 14.89
CA VAL A 363 18.62 8.83 15.61
C VAL A 363 17.81 7.75 14.90
N TYR A 364 17.83 7.75 13.56
CA TYR A 364 17.12 6.77 12.74
C TYR A 364 17.88 5.46 12.51
N LEU A 365 19.18 5.41 12.83
CA LEU A 365 20.02 4.24 12.60
C LEU A 365 19.46 2.98 13.27
N PRO A 366 19.00 3.02 14.54
CA PRO A 366 18.36 1.84 15.14
C PRO A 366 17.07 1.45 14.42
N ALA A 367 16.28 2.41 13.91
CA ALA A 367 15.07 2.12 13.13
C ALA A 367 15.39 1.34 11.84
N TYR A 368 16.42 1.78 11.10
CA TYR A 368 16.87 1.09 9.90
C TYR A 368 17.46 -0.28 10.20
N ALA A 369 18.27 -0.39 11.25
CA ALA A 369 18.91 -1.64 11.64
C ALA A 369 17.88 -2.68 12.10
N THR A 370 16.93 -2.30 12.97
CA THR A 370 15.89 -3.21 13.45
C THR A 370 14.95 -3.61 12.33
N SER A 371 14.54 -2.67 11.47
CA SER A 371 13.71 -2.97 10.29
C SER A 371 14.41 -3.91 9.32
N ALA A 372 15.69 -3.67 9.00
CA ALA A 372 16.44 -4.52 8.07
C ALA A 372 16.65 -5.94 8.65
N ALA A 373 17.04 -6.04 9.92
CA ALA A 373 17.23 -7.32 10.58
C ALA A 373 15.91 -8.09 10.72
N ALA A 374 14.84 -7.43 11.15
CA ALA A 374 13.55 -8.06 11.36
C ALA A 374 12.92 -8.50 10.03
N THR A 375 13.01 -7.70 8.98
CA THR A 375 12.52 -8.13 7.66
C THR A 375 13.33 -9.32 7.13
N ALA A 376 14.65 -9.31 7.26
CA ALA A 376 15.49 -10.45 6.87
C ALA A 376 15.18 -11.75 7.66
N LEU A 377 14.78 -11.65 8.92
CA LEU A 377 14.53 -12.79 9.80
C LEU A 377 13.07 -13.28 9.81
N LEU A 378 12.10 -12.37 9.70
CA LEU A 378 10.69 -12.63 9.95
C LEU A 378 9.83 -12.60 8.69
N THR A 379 10.31 -11.98 7.61
CA THR A 379 9.56 -11.95 6.34
C THR A 379 10.11 -13.00 5.40
N ARG A 380 9.22 -13.64 4.66
CA ARG A 380 9.63 -14.56 3.62
C ARG A 380 9.79 -13.77 2.31
N PRO A 381 10.82 -14.03 1.49
CA PRO A 381 11.05 -13.28 0.25
C PRO A 381 9.88 -13.30 -0.74
N ASP A 382 9.00 -14.28 -0.57
CA ASP A 382 7.86 -14.57 -1.43
C ASP A 382 6.59 -13.80 -0.98
N GLU A 383 6.52 -13.30 0.26
CA GLU A 383 5.39 -12.52 0.82
C GLU A 383 5.76 -11.01 0.98
N PRO A 384 5.83 -10.22 -0.11
CA PRO A 384 6.26 -8.82 -0.05
C PRO A 384 5.32 -7.91 0.76
N GLU A 385 4.04 -8.26 0.87
CA GLU A 385 3.04 -7.56 1.68
C GLU A 385 3.39 -7.52 3.18
N SER A 386 4.05 -8.56 3.70
CA SER A 386 4.51 -8.61 5.10
C SER A 386 5.69 -7.67 5.37
N TYR A 387 6.40 -7.22 4.32
CA TYR A 387 7.58 -6.37 4.46
C TYR A 387 7.24 -5.02 5.08
N ALA A 388 6.21 -4.34 4.58
CA ALA A 388 5.81 -3.02 5.07
C ALA A 388 5.35 -3.10 6.54
N GLN A 389 4.60 -4.14 6.89
CA GLN A 389 4.14 -4.37 8.26
C GLN A 389 5.30 -4.55 9.23
N VAL A 390 6.20 -5.50 8.94
CA VAL A 390 7.34 -5.77 9.82
C VAL A 390 8.26 -4.55 9.90
N ALA A 391 8.52 -3.89 8.78
CA ALA A 391 9.34 -2.68 8.72
C ALA A 391 8.74 -1.52 9.50
N ALA A 392 7.44 -1.24 9.36
CA ALA A 392 6.78 -0.15 10.07
C ALA A 392 6.79 -0.36 11.59
N VAL A 393 6.46 -1.57 12.05
CA VAL A 393 6.42 -1.89 13.49
C VAL A 393 7.83 -1.87 14.10
N THR A 394 8.76 -2.63 13.51
CA THR A 394 10.11 -2.78 14.08
C THR A 394 10.97 -1.54 13.87
N GLY A 395 10.78 -0.84 12.75
CA GLY A 395 11.37 0.47 12.50
C GLY A 395 10.86 1.50 13.51
N GLY A 396 9.56 1.49 13.85
CA GLY A 396 9.04 2.40 14.87
C GLY A 396 9.56 2.14 16.28
N LEU A 397 9.72 0.87 16.65
CA LEU A 397 10.41 0.51 17.91
C LEU A 397 11.86 0.98 17.92
N GLY A 398 12.59 0.75 16.83
CA GLY A 398 13.96 1.22 16.68
C GLY A 398 14.07 2.75 16.74
N LEU A 399 13.13 3.46 16.13
CA LEU A 399 13.08 4.92 16.21
C LEU A 399 12.84 5.40 17.65
N GLY A 400 11.95 4.72 18.39
CA GLY A 400 11.75 4.96 19.81
C GLY A 400 13.03 4.79 20.63
N LEU A 401 13.82 3.74 20.36
CA LEU A 401 15.13 3.52 20.99
C LEU A 401 16.13 4.64 20.65
N GLY A 402 16.16 5.07 19.39
CA GLY A 402 16.99 6.19 18.94
C GLY A 402 16.65 7.47 19.69
N PHE A 403 15.37 7.83 19.79
CA PHE A 403 14.93 8.99 20.55
C PHE A 403 15.25 8.89 22.04
N TRP A 404 15.06 7.71 22.64
CA TRP A 404 15.41 7.49 24.04
C TRP A 404 16.91 7.65 24.29
N ALA A 405 17.76 7.15 23.37
CA ALA A 405 19.21 7.30 23.46
C ALA A 405 19.63 8.78 23.38
N VAL A 406 19.08 9.55 22.44
CA VAL A 406 19.36 10.99 22.34
C VAL A 406 18.82 11.74 23.54
N TRP A 407 17.61 11.45 24.00
CA TRP A 407 17.01 12.09 25.16
C TRP A 407 17.81 11.85 26.45
N SER A 408 18.21 10.60 26.69
CA SER A 408 18.98 10.22 27.87
C SER A 408 20.37 10.83 27.88
N THR A 409 21.08 10.83 26.74
CA THR A 409 22.39 11.48 26.60
C THR A 409 22.28 13.00 26.72
N THR A 410 21.31 13.63 26.06
CA THR A 410 21.05 15.07 26.16
C THR A 410 20.80 15.45 27.61
N ARG A 411 19.93 14.72 28.33
CA ARG A 411 19.63 15.03 29.73
C ARG A 411 20.83 14.82 30.67
N ARG A 412 21.65 13.81 30.42
CA ARG A 412 22.78 13.43 31.30
C ARG A 412 24.01 14.31 31.11
N TRP A 413 24.31 14.71 29.88
CA TRP A 413 25.57 15.39 29.55
C TRP A 413 25.38 16.79 28.98
N PHE A 414 24.42 16.97 28.07
CA PHE A 414 24.24 18.21 27.32
C PHE A 414 23.36 19.24 28.04
N GLY A 415 22.38 18.78 28.83
CA GLY A 415 21.42 19.59 29.56
C GLY A 415 22.09 20.55 30.55
N PRO A 416 22.94 20.06 31.47
CA PRO A 416 23.65 20.92 32.42
C PRO A 416 24.55 21.96 31.73
N PHE A 417 25.18 21.59 30.62
CA PHE A 417 26.01 22.49 29.82
C PHE A 417 25.16 23.59 29.13
N LEU A 418 24.06 23.21 28.47
CA LEU A 418 23.16 24.15 27.80
C LEU A 418 22.48 25.09 28.80
N GLU A 419 22.10 24.57 29.98
CA GLU A 419 21.56 25.39 31.06
C GLU A 419 22.56 26.43 31.54
N ARG A 420 23.85 26.07 31.66
CA ARG A 420 24.89 27.02 32.07
C ARG A 420 25.00 28.17 31.06
N ILE A 421 25.05 27.85 29.76
CA ILE A 421 25.12 28.86 28.68
C ILE A 421 23.87 29.73 28.65
N LEU A 422 22.67 29.14 28.70
CA LEU A 422 21.42 29.90 28.61
C LEU A 422 21.20 30.82 29.82
N ARG A 423 21.66 30.42 31.01
CA ARG A 423 21.66 31.28 32.21
C ARG A 423 22.54 32.51 32.02
N GLU A 424 23.69 32.37 31.37
CA GLU A 424 24.65 33.46 31.16
C GLU A 424 24.25 34.37 29.98
N VAL A 425 23.83 33.81 28.85
CA VAL A 425 23.61 34.56 27.61
C VAL A 425 22.18 35.11 27.48
N ALA A 426 21.18 34.42 28.03
CA ALA A 426 19.76 34.78 27.88
C ALA A 426 18.92 34.47 29.13
N PRO A 427 19.17 35.13 30.28
CA PRO A 427 18.58 34.79 31.57
C PRO A 427 17.05 34.93 31.62
N ALA A 428 16.45 35.82 30.82
CA ALA A 428 15.00 35.95 30.71
C ALA A 428 14.35 34.76 29.97
N SER A 429 14.99 34.29 28.89
CA SER A 429 14.56 33.12 28.12
C SER A 429 14.75 31.83 28.91
N TYR A 430 15.87 31.71 29.63
CA TYR A 430 16.14 30.60 30.55
C TYR A 430 15.04 30.47 31.62
N ARG A 431 14.65 31.57 32.29
CA ARG A 431 13.59 31.52 33.31
C ARG A 431 12.24 31.04 32.77
N ARG A 432 11.85 31.46 31.56
CA ARG A 432 10.61 30.96 30.91
C ARG A 432 10.72 29.48 30.54
N LEU A 433 11.84 29.07 29.95
CA LEU A 433 12.07 27.67 29.56
C LEU A 433 12.16 26.74 30.77
N ALA A 434 12.79 27.17 31.87
CA ALA A 434 12.87 26.43 33.12
C ALA A 434 11.49 26.24 33.76
N LEU A 435 10.61 27.25 33.70
CA LEU A 435 9.23 27.13 34.15
C LEU A 435 8.49 26.05 33.35
N ILE A 436 8.60 26.09 32.01
CA ILE A 436 7.97 25.11 31.12
C ILE A 436 8.54 23.71 31.37
N SER A 437 9.87 23.55 31.36
CA SER A 437 10.55 22.26 31.49
C SER A 437 10.46 21.64 32.89
N SER A 438 10.10 22.41 33.93
CA SER A 438 9.86 21.90 35.28
C SER A 438 8.61 21.01 35.38
N THR A 439 7.60 21.28 34.54
CA THR A 439 6.32 20.54 34.55
C THR A 439 6.41 19.25 33.74
N ARG A 440 5.59 18.24 34.10
CA ARG A 440 5.48 16.99 33.32
C ARG A 440 4.99 17.26 31.90
N LEU A 441 4.00 18.14 31.75
CA LEU A 441 3.45 18.55 30.46
C LEU A 441 4.49 19.26 29.58
N GLY A 442 5.27 20.18 30.13
CA GLY A 442 6.32 20.86 29.36
C GLY A 442 7.44 19.93 28.91
N LYS A 443 7.83 18.93 29.71
CA LYS A 443 8.78 17.89 29.27
C LYS A 443 8.24 17.08 28.09
N LEU A 444 6.96 16.70 28.13
CA LEU A 444 6.30 15.99 27.03
C LEU A 444 6.22 16.86 25.78
N ALA A 445 5.89 18.15 25.91
CA ALA A 445 5.85 19.09 24.81
C ALA A 445 7.23 19.29 24.16
N ILE A 446 8.29 19.45 24.96
CA ILE A 446 9.68 19.54 24.46
C ILE A 446 10.08 18.26 23.73
N GLY A 447 9.80 17.09 24.31
CA GLY A 447 10.07 15.81 23.67
C GLY A 447 9.33 15.66 22.33
N TYR A 448 8.07 16.09 22.26
CA TYR A 448 7.28 16.09 21.03
C TYR A 448 7.84 17.02 19.95
N VAL A 449 8.22 18.25 20.32
CA VAL A 449 8.83 19.21 19.38
C VAL A 449 10.16 18.66 18.87
N MET A 450 11.03 18.17 19.76
CA MET A 450 12.30 17.55 19.39
C MET A 450 12.11 16.36 18.44
N LEU A 451 11.13 15.49 18.74
CA LEU A 451 10.72 14.39 17.87
C LEU A 451 10.35 14.89 16.48
N ARG A 452 9.41 15.83 16.39
CA ARG A 452 8.95 16.40 15.10
C ARG A 452 10.06 17.14 14.34
N THR A 453 10.97 17.82 15.02
CA THR A 453 12.11 18.51 14.39
C THR A 453 13.11 17.50 13.82
N ILE A 454 13.46 16.46 14.57
CA ILE A 454 14.40 15.43 14.09
C ILE A 454 13.78 14.61 12.96
N THR A 455 12.50 14.25 13.04
CA THR A 455 11.81 13.55 11.95
C THR A 455 11.74 14.41 10.70
N GLY A 456 11.36 15.69 10.82
CA GLY A 456 11.34 16.63 9.69
C GLY A 456 12.72 16.84 9.07
N TRP A 457 13.77 16.92 9.90
CA TRP A 457 15.15 17.00 9.44
C TRP A 457 15.56 15.75 8.67
N HIS A 458 15.26 14.56 9.22
CA HIS A 458 15.52 13.29 8.53
C HIS A 458 14.80 13.23 7.18
N ASP A 459 13.50 13.53 7.14
CA ASP A 459 12.65 13.39 5.96
C ASP A 459 13.02 14.34 4.82
N LEU A 460 13.56 15.51 5.16
CA LEU A 460 14.10 16.49 4.20
C LEU A 460 15.24 15.88 3.35
N PHE A 461 16.00 14.95 3.92
CA PHE A 461 17.14 14.33 3.27
C PHE A 461 16.88 12.90 2.81
N ALA A 462 16.05 12.13 3.54
CA ALA A 462 15.83 10.71 3.28
C ALA A 462 15.33 10.43 1.85
N ARG A 463 14.30 11.16 1.37
CA ARG A 463 13.73 10.96 0.02
C ARG A 463 14.75 11.20 -1.09
N GLU A 464 15.45 12.32 -0.98
CA GLU A 464 16.42 12.74 -1.99
C GLU A 464 17.70 11.88 -1.94
N ASN A 465 18.19 11.57 -0.75
CA ASN A 465 19.36 10.71 -0.57
C ASN A 465 19.09 9.30 -1.07
N LYS A 466 17.88 8.74 -0.82
CA LYS A 466 17.46 7.45 -1.38
C LYS A 466 17.55 7.44 -2.90
N TRP A 467 17.04 8.49 -3.54
CA TRP A 467 17.10 8.61 -5.01
C TRP A 467 18.54 8.78 -5.52
N MET A 468 19.34 9.65 -4.91
CA MET A 468 20.76 9.82 -5.30
C MET A 468 21.56 8.54 -5.10
N TYR A 469 21.32 7.81 -4.00
CA TYR A 469 21.94 6.53 -3.71
C TYR A 469 21.60 5.46 -4.76
N ARG A 470 20.31 5.33 -5.13
CA ARG A 470 19.89 4.42 -6.22
C ARG A 470 20.56 4.77 -7.54
N ARG A 471 20.69 6.06 -7.85
CA ARG A 471 21.40 6.55 -9.03
C ARG A 471 22.88 6.20 -9.02
N THR A 472 23.55 6.33 -7.88
CA THR A 472 24.96 5.92 -7.72
C THR A 472 25.14 4.42 -7.94
N ILE A 473 24.23 3.59 -7.40
CA ILE A 473 24.24 2.14 -7.66
C ILE A 473 24.01 1.84 -9.14
N ALA A 474 23.04 2.50 -9.77
CA ALA A 474 22.75 2.34 -11.19
C ALA A 474 23.97 2.71 -12.05
N ALA A 475 24.66 3.81 -11.73
CA ALA A 475 25.91 4.18 -12.38
C ALA A 475 26.97 3.09 -12.23
N GLY A 476 27.12 2.53 -11.03
CA GLY A 476 28.02 1.40 -10.77
C GLY A 476 27.68 0.18 -11.63
N HIS A 477 26.41 -0.22 -11.72
CA HIS A 477 25.99 -1.31 -12.59
C HIS A 477 26.29 -1.04 -14.07
N VAL A 478 26.02 0.17 -14.57
CA VAL A 478 26.32 0.54 -15.95
C VAL A 478 27.83 0.50 -16.21
N LEU A 479 28.65 1.10 -15.33
CA LEU A 479 30.10 1.10 -15.47
C LEU A 479 30.68 -0.33 -15.42
N LEU A 480 30.19 -1.18 -14.51
CA LEU A 480 30.58 -2.59 -14.44
C LEU A 480 30.18 -3.36 -15.70
N SER A 481 29.01 -3.07 -16.29
CA SER A 481 28.60 -3.71 -17.55
C SER A 481 29.47 -3.31 -18.74
N VAL A 482 30.05 -2.11 -18.71
CA VAL A 482 31.01 -1.65 -19.73
C VAL A 482 32.37 -2.30 -19.52
N ALA A 483 32.83 -2.40 -18.28
CA ALA A 483 34.10 -3.05 -17.92
C ALA A 483 34.07 -4.57 -18.13
N PHE A 484 32.92 -5.20 -17.90
CA PHE A 484 32.71 -6.64 -17.98
C PHE A 484 31.46 -6.92 -18.85
N PRO A 485 31.58 -6.84 -20.19
CA PRO A 485 30.46 -7.11 -21.08
C PRO A 485 30.00 -8.56 -20.92
N ALA A 486 28.80 -8.75 -20.37
CA ALA A 486 28.19 -10.08 -20.31
C ALA A 486 27.66 -10.48 -21.68
N TYR A 487 27.94 -11.71 -22.09
CA TYR A 487 27.44 -12.25 -23.35
C TYR A 487 25.91 -12.45 -23.27
N GLN A 488 25.20 -12.18 -24.37
CA GLN A 488 23.72 -12.09 -24.46
C GLN A 488 22.95 -13.34 -24.04
N ASN A 489 23.63 -14.44 -23.70
CA ASN A 489 23.05 -15.76 -23.41
C ASN A 489 22.52 -15.88 -21.98
N THR A 490 21.67 -14.92 -21.57
CA THR A 490 20.97 -14.94 -20.28
C THR A 490 19.55 -15.46 -20.48
N SER A 491 19.02 -16.20 -19.51
CA SER A 491 17.72 -16.89 -19.62
C SER A 491 16.57 -15.94 -20.04
N PRO A 492 15.63 -16.38 -20.89
CA PRO A 492 14.37 -15.66 -21.16
C PRO A 492 13.53 -15.41 -19.90
N ALA A 493 13.78 -16.14 -18.80
CA ALA A 493 13.09 -15.95 -17.53
C ALA A 493 13.21 -14.52 -16.96
N PHE A 494 14.24 -13.75 -17.34
CA PHE A 494 14.41 -12.36 -16.90
C PHE A 494 13.53 -11.35 -17.66
N ASP A 495 12.91 -11.75 -18.77
CA ASP A 495 11.95 -10.89 -19.50
C ASP A 495 10.60 -10.83 -18.79
N THR A 496 10.37 -11.73 -17.84
CA THR A 496 9.22 -11.69 -16.94
C THR A 496 9.62 -11.13 -15.57
N PRO A 497 8.71 -10.38 -14.92
CA PRO A 497 8.92 -9.89 -13.56
C PRO A 497 9.26 -11.04 -12.60
N PRO A 498 10.05 -10.80 -11.55
CA PRO A 498 10.25 -11.78 -10.49
C PRO A 498 8.89 -12.19 -9.91
N VAL A 499 8.70 -13.49 -9.72
CA VAL A 499 7.43 -14.04 -9.26
C VAL A 499 7.22 -13.71 -7.78
N ILE A 500 6.06 -13.14 -7.48
CA ILE A 500 5.52 -12.97 -6.13
C ILE A 500 4.94 -14.33 -5.70
N ALA A 501 5.07 -14.75 -4.43
CA ALA A 501 4.71 -16.09 -3.95
C ALA A 501 3.40 -16.65 -4.50
N GLU A 502 3.31 -17.98 -4.52
CA GLU A 502 2.01 -18.65 -4.45
C GLU A 502 1.34 -18.27 -3.13
N ASN A 503 0.26 -17.49 -3.19
CA ASN A 503 -0.63 -17.41 -2.05
C ASN A 503 -1.50 -18.68 -2.08
N PRO A 504 -1.40 -19.60 -1.09
CA PRO A 504 -2.15 -20.86 -1.10
C PRO A 504 -3.67 -20.67 -1.08
N TYR A 505 -4.14 -19.46 -0.82
CA TYR A 505 -5.56 -19.08 -0.83
C TYR A 505 -6.02 -18.46 -2.15
N ALA A 506 -5.10 -18.01 -3.01
CA ALA A 506 -5.40 -17.53 -4.36
C ALA A 506 -5.53 -18.73 -5.31
N ARG A 507 -6.77 -19.17 -5.57
CA ARG A 507 -7.10 -20.31 -6.45
C ARG A 507 -6.87 -20.05 -7.95
N SER A 508 -5.92 -19.18 -8.30
CA SER A 508 -5.69 -18.75 -9.67
C SER A 508 -4.74 -19.72 -10.41
N LYS A 509 -5.25 -20.36 -11.47
CA LYS A 509 -4.45 -21.19 -12.40
C LYS A 509 -3.29 -20.39 -13.03
N VAL A 510 -3.49 -19.08 -13.22
CA VAL A 510 -2.49 -18.14 -13.76
C VAL A 510 -1.29 -17.98 -12.81
N GLN A 511 -1.50 -18.03 -11.50
CA GLN A 511 -0.42 -17.85 -10.51
C GLN A 511 0.51 -19.08 -10.48
N LYS A 512 -0.04 -20.28 -10.63
CA LYS A 512 0.72 -21.54 -10.74
C LYS A 512 1.60 -21.61 -11.99
N ASP A 513 1.09 -21.15 -13.13
CA ASP A 513 1.85 -21.12 -14.38
C ASP A 513 3.03 -20.12 -14.32
N LEU A 514 2.87 -18.99 -13.61
CA LEU A 514 3.95 -18.01 -13.39
C LEU A 514 5.07 -18.57 -12.51
N LEU A 515 4.73 -19.26 -11.41
CA LEU A 515 5.70 -19.89 -10.49
C LEU A 515 6.54 -20.97 -11.17
N THR A 516 5.91 -21.76 -12.04
CA THR A 516 6.58 -22.84 -12.79
C THR A 516 7.65 -22.28 -13.74
N ARG A 517 7.44 -21.07 -14.30
CA ARG A 517 8.38 -20.41 -15.22
C ARG A 517 9.57 -19.73 -14.51
N ALA A 518 9.42 -19.31 -13.25
CA ALA A 518 10.45 -18.55 -12.51
C ALA A 518 11.47 -19.40 -11.74
N ALA A 519 11.18 -20.68 -11.50
CA ALA A 519 12.06 -21.59 -10.77
C ALA A 519 13.46 -21.79 -11.42
N GLY A 520 13.67 -21.34 -12.66
CA GLY A 520 14.90 -21.54 -13.44
C GLY A 520 15.97 -20.45 -13.37
N ALA A 521 15.75 -19.30 -12.69
CA ALA A 521 16.69 -18.17 -12.73
C ALA A 521 17.52 -18.04 -11.44
N LYS A 522 18.57 -18.87 -11.27
CA LYS A 522 19.52 -18.73 -10.17
C LYS A 522 20.74 -17.88 -10.56
N HIS A 523 21.12 -16.96 -9.65
CA HIS A 523 22.45 -16.38 -9.42
C HIS A 523 23.17 -15.74 -10.63
N LEU A 524 22.63 -14.63 -11.15
CA LEU A 524 23.38 -13.71 -12.02
C LEU A 524 23.64 -12.37 -11.32
N TRP A 525 24.80 -11.78 -11.56
CA TRP A 525 25.11 -10.44 -11.08
C TRP A 525 24.24 -9.41 -11.81
N LYS A 526 23.60 -8.50 -11.08
CA LYS A 526 22.63 -7.54 -11.66
C LYS A 526 23.18 -6.73 -12.83
N PHE A 527 24.48 -6.40 -12.82
CA PHE A 527 25.11 -5.62 -13.89
C PHE A 527 25.18 -6.37 -15.23
N THR A 528 25.14 -7.71 -15.24
CA THR A 528 25.20 -8.51 -16.48
C THR A 528 23.92 -8.38 -17.32
N LEU A 529 22.82 -7.93 -16.73
CA LEU A 529 21.54 -7.73 -17.40
C LEU A 529 21.41 -6.32 -18.01
N ILE A 530 22.37 -5.42 -17.79
CA ILE A 530 22.27 -4.02 -18.24
C ILE A 530 22.20 -3.91 -19.77
N SER A 531 22.98 -4.70 -20.52
CA SER A 531 22.90 -4.67 -21.99
C SER A 531 21.51 -5.05 -22.50
N ARG A 532 20.86 -6.06 -21.89
CA ARG A 532 19.46 -6.43 -22.20
C ARG A 532 18.47 -5.36 -21.78
N LEU A 533 18.68 -4.73 -20.62
CA LEU A 533 17.88 -3.61 -20.16
C LEU A 533 17.92 -2.44 -21.16
N LEU A 534 19.09 -2.14 -21.74
CA LEU A 534 19.25 -1.08 -22.74
C LEU A 534 18.56 -1.43 -24.07
N ILE A 535 18.63 -2.69 -24.52
CA ILE A 535 17.88 -3.16 -25.69
C ILE A 535 16.37 -3.06 -25.44
N ALA A 536 15.90 -3.57 -24.30
CA ALA A 536 14.49 -3.49 -23.92
C ALA A 536 14.00 -2.04 -23.78
N ARG A 537 14.86 -1.13 -23.32
CA ARG A 537 14.56 0.31 -23.32
C ARG A 537 14.36 0.84 -24.75
N GLN A 538 15.21 0.48 -25.71
CA GLN A 538 15.06 0.93 -27.10
C GLN A 538 13.74 0.44 -27.70
N GLU A 539 13.42 -0.84 -27.52
CA GLU A 539 12.17 -1.43 -28.01
C GLU A 539 10.95 -0.78 -27.34
N ALA A 540 10.99 -0.57 -26.03
CA ALA A 540 9.92 0.11 -25.29
C ALA A 540 9.71 1.56 -25.75
N MET A 541 10.79 2.30 -26.02
CA MET A 541 10.71 3.66 -26.57
C MET A 541 10.12 3.65 -27.99
N GLY A 542 10.55 2.72 -28.85
CA GLY A 542 9.98 2.56 -30.20
C GLY A 542 8.49 2.21 -30.18
N ALA A 543 8.10 1.29 -29.30
CA ALA A 543 6.71 0.95 -29.07
C ALA A 543 5.88 2.17 -28.59
N LEU A 544 6.45 3.00 -27.72
CA LEU A 544 5.79 4.20 -27.22
C LEU A 544 5.56 5.24 -28.33
N GLU A 545 6.51 5.42 -29.25
CA GLU A 545 6.32 6.33 -30.40
C GLU A 545 5.17 5.89 -31.30
N ILE A 546 4.95 4.57 -31.45
CA ILE A 546 3.79 4.03 -32.18
C ILE A 546 2.49 4.33 -31.42
N LEU A 547 2.47 4.17 -30.09
CA LEU A 547 1.28 4.47 -29.29
C LEU A 547 0.93 5.95 -29.27
N LYS A 548 1.92 6.85 -29.34
CA LYS A 548 1.70 8.31 -29.41
C LYS A 548 0.99 8.78 -30.69
N GLN A 549 0.81 7.91 -31.69
CA GLN A 549 -0.02 8.24 -32.86
C GLN A 549 -1.53 8.14 -32.54
N ASP A 550 -1.89 7.57 -31.39
CA ASP A 550 -3.26 7.38 -30.94
C ASP A 550 -3.69 8.55 -30.02
N GLU A 551 -4.71 9.29 -30.43
CA GLU A 551 -5.25 10.43 -29.66
C GLU A 551 -5.85 10.00 -28.32
N GLU A 552 -6.41 8.78 -28.22
CA GLU A 552 -6.91 8.25 -26.95
C GLU A 552 -5.75 8.13 -25.94
N PHE A 553 -4.62 7.60 -26.39
CA PHE A 553 -3.41 7.43 -25.60
C PHE A 553 -2.84 8.77 -25.12
N ILE A 554 -2.73 9.74 -26.03
CA ILE A 554 -2.28 11.10 -25.67
C ILE A 554 -3.26 11.76 -24.69
N GLY A 555 -4.56 11.59 -24.91
CA GLY A 555 -5.60 12.13 -24.04
C GLY A 555 -5.46 11.64 -22.60
N ILE A 556 -5.13 10.35 -22.40
CA ILE A 556 -4.87 9.79 -21.07
C ILE A 556 -3.66 10.46 -20.41
N LEU A 557 -2.57 10.68 -21.14
CA LEU A 557 -1.36 11.30 -20.58
C LEU A 557 -1.52 12.79 -20.27
N ARG A 558 -2.43 13.48 -20.98
CA ARG A 558 -2.74 14.89 -20.74
C ARG A 558 -3.72 15.12 -19.59
N LYS A 559 -4.54 14.12 -19.24
CA LYS A 559 -5.48 14.22 -18.12
C LYS A 559 -4.73 14.40 -16.81
N LYS A 560 -4.76 15.62 -16.28
CA LYS A 560 -4.58 15.88 -14.85
C LYS A 560 -5.93 15.67 -14.19
N GLY A 561 -5.97 15.03 -13.03
CA GLY A 561 -7.19 14.78 -12.27
C GLY A 561 -7.73 16.09 -11.72
N ASP A 562 -8.72 16.66 -12.41
CA ASP A 562 -9.49 17.84 -11.98
C ASP A 562 -10.10 17.67 -10.61
#